data_AF-A0A8H6D611-F1
#
_entry.id   AF-A0A8H6D611-F1
#
_cell.length_a   1.000
_cell.length_b   1.000
_cell.length_c   1.000
_cell.angle_alpha   90.00
_cell.angle_beta   90.00
_cell.angle_gamma   90.00
#
_symmetry.space_group_name_H-M   'P 1'
#
loop_
_entity.id
_entity.type
_entity.pdbx_description
1 polymer ?
#
loop_
_entity_poly.entity_id
_entity_poly.type
_entity_poly.pdbx_seq_one_letter_code
_entity_poly.pdbx_strand_id
1 'polypeptide(L)' 'MTDGKLPLSAANSMNYLTSCLSQPESWVARNHNLYNINDPACKSGVDEICHLDLAISNQPVCASGLGIAAVLNGNVVNKY' A
#
# COMPACT_ATOMS: atom_id res chain seq x y z
N MET A 1 -10.02 1.61 -5.10
CA MET A 1 -9.21 0.44 -5.52
C MET A 1 -9.93 -0.31 -6.63
N THR A 2 -9.53 -0.16 -7.90
CA THR A 2 -10.24 -0.78 -9.06
C THR A 2 -9.30 -1.21 -10.19
N ASP A 3 -7.98 -1.15 -10.00
CA ASP A 3 -6.98 -1.38 -11.05
C ASP A 3 -6.52 -2.84 -11.16
N GLY A 4 -7.16 -3.76 -10.43
CA GLY A 4 -6.84 -5.19 -10.46
C GLY A 4 -5.52 -5.56 -9.78
N LYS A 5 -4.86 -4.61 -9.11
CA LYS A 5 -3.64 -4.86 -8.34
C LYS A 5 -3.94 -5.16 -6.88
N LEU A 6 -3.04 -5.89 -6.23
CA LEU A 6 -3.12 -6.14 -4.79
C LEU A 6 -2.87 -4.84 -4.00
N PRO A 7 -3.85 -4.33 -3.25
CA PRO A 7 -3.61 -3.23 -2.35
C PRO A 7 -2.85 -3.73 -1.13
N LEU A 8 -1.70 -3.11 -0.85
CA LEU A 8 -0.88 -3.38 0.31
C LEU A 8 -0.77 -2.10 1.15
N SER A 9 -0.72 -2.23 2.47
CA SER A 9 -0.48 -1.09 3.35
C SER A 9 1.00 -0.72 3.29
N ALA A 10 1.28 0.52 2.89
CA ALA A 10 2.66 1.03 2.78
C ALA A 10 3.42 0.92 4.11
N ALA A 11 2.75 1.21 5.23
CA ALA A 11 3.37 1.16 6.55
C ALA A 11 3.56 -0.26 7.09
N ASN A 12 2.70 -1.22 6.69
CA ASN A 12 2.58 -2.51 7.38
C ASN A 12 2.92 -3.74 6.53
N SER A 13 3.04 -3.62 5.21
CA SER A 13 3.18 -4.78 4.30
C SER A 13 4.59 -5.03 3.78
N MET A 14 5.60 -4.27 4.23
CA MET A 14 6.93 -4.26 3.62
C MET A 14 7.68 -5.59 3.67
N ASN A 15 7.58 -6.35 4.75
CA ASN A 15 8.20 -7.67 4.84
C ASN A 15 7.64 -8.62 3.78
N TYR A 16 6.31 -8.67 3.65
CA TYR A 16 5.64 -9.50 2.64
C TYR A 16 6.02 -9.07 1.23
N LEU A 17 5.92 -7.77 0.93
CA LEU A 17 6.23 -7.25 -0.39
C LEU A 17 7.68 -7.54 -0.77
N THR A 18 8.63 -7.31 0.14
CA THR A 18 10.05 -7.55 -0.12
C THR A 18 10.34 -9.03 -0.40
N SER A 19 9.69 -9.95 0.32
CA SER A 19 9.77 -11.40 0.03
C SER A 19 9.16 -11.78 -1.32
N CYS A 20 8.15 -11.05 -1.81
CA CYS A 20 7.62 -11.25 -3.16
C CYS A 20 8.53 -10.64 -4.22
N LEU A 21 9.12 -9.47 -3.98
CA LEU A 21 10.02 -8.80 -4.92
C LEU A 21 11.32 -9.58 -5.14
N SER A 22 11.78 -10.37 -4.17
CA SER A 22 12.89 -11.32 -4.38
C SER A 22 12.54 -12.51 -5.28
N GLN A 23 11.26 -12.67 -5.63
CA GLN A 23 10.73 -13.65 -6.56
C GLN A 23 10.06 -12.91 -7.73
N PRO A 24 10.83 -12.46 -8.73
CA PRO A 24 10.33 -11.56 -9.80
C PRO A 24 9.22 -12.15 -10.68
N GLU A 25 9.07 -13.48 -10.67
CA GLU A 25 7.96 -14.18 -11.35
C GLU A 25 6.68 -14.26 -10.52
N SER A 26 6.71 -13.85 -9.25
CA SER A 26 5.50 -13.83 -8.42
C SER A 26 4.50 -12.81 -8.96
N TRP A 27 3.21 -13.16 -8.93
CA TRP A 27 2.17 -12.25 -9.40
C TRP A 27 2.18 -10.93 -8.62
N VAL A 28 2.45 -10.98 -7.31
CA VAL A 28 2.51 -9.80 -6.44
C VAL A 28 3.62 -8.84 -6.84
N ALA A 29 4.82 -9.34 -7.18
CA ALA A 29 5.93 -8.49 -7.62
C ALA A 29 5.56 -7.62 -8.83
N ARG A 30 4.59 -8.07 -9.64
CA ARG A 30 4.12 -7.39 -10.85
C ARG A 30 2.78 -6.67 -10.69
N ASN A 31 2.01 -6.99 -9.65
CA ASN A 31 0.61 -6.56 -9.51
C ASN A 31 0.31 -6.11 -8.07
N HIS A 32 1.00 -5.08 -7.59
CA HIS A 32 0.73 -4.47 -6.29
C HIS A 32 0.70 -2.94 -6.38
N ASN A 33 0.02 -2.32 -5.42
CA ASN A 33 0.19 -0.91 -5.08
C ASN A 33 0.34 -0.79 -3.56
N LEU A 34 1.18 0.15 -3.12
CA LEU A 34 1.29 0.50 -1.72
C LEU A 34 0.38 1.71 -1.45
N TYR A 35 -0.57 1.57 -0.54
CA TYR A 35 -1.46 2.65 -0.14
C TYR A 35 -1.11 3.16 1.26
N ASN A 36 -1.24 4.47 1.50
CA ASN A 36 -0.99 5.08 2.81
C ASN A 36 -2.14 4.84 3.81
N ILE A 37 -2.62 3.61 3.89
CA ILE A 37 -3.63 3.16 4.85
C ILE A 37 -2.90 2.57 6.05
N ASN A 38 -3.17 3.10 7.24
CA ASN A 38 -2.43 2.78 8.46
C ASN A 38 -3.05 1.62 9.25
N ASP A 39 -4.36 1.41 9.12
CA ASP A 39 -5.13 0.42 9.88
C ASP A 39 -5.80 -0.61 8.95
N PRO A 40 -5.79 -1.92 9.29
CA PRO A 40 -6.38 -2.98 8.48
C PRO A 40 -7.92 -2.91 8.38
N ALA A 41 -8.59 -2.19 9.29
CA ALA A 41 -10.02 -1.88 9.16
C ALA A 41 -10.28 -0.61 8.34
N CYS A 42 -9.25 -0.04 7.70
CA CYS A 42 -9.30 1.14 6.84
C CYS A 42 -9.89 2.38 7.52
N LYS A 43 -9.72 2.52 8.85
CA LYS A 43 -10.25 3.68 9.60
C LYS A 43 -9.30 4.87 9.62
N SER A 44 -8.00 4.63 9.43
CA SER A 44 -6.98 5.67 9.47
C SER A 44 -5.97 5.56 8.33
N GLY A 45 -5.53 6.71 7.84
CA GLY A 45 -4.63 6.83 6.69
C GLY A 45 -5.05 7.93 5.72
N VAL A 46 -4.45 7.88 4.53
CA VAL A 46 -4.75 8.70 3.37
C VAL A 46 -4.90 7.79 2.16
N ASP A 47 -5.96 7.95 1.37
CA ASP A 47 -6.17 7.21 0.12
C ASP A 47 -5.25 7.77 -0.98
N GLU A 48 -3.96 7.47 -0.85
CA GLU A 48 -2.90 7.84 -1.79
C GLU A 48 -1.97 6.65 -2.04
N ILE A 49 -1.35 6.64 -3.22
CA ILE A 49 -0.34 5.63 -3.58
C ILE A 49 1.03 6.12 -3.11
N CYS A 50 1.75 5.25 -2.42
CA CYS A 50 3.13 5.46 -2.03
C CYS A 50 4.08 4.81 -3.03
N HIS A 51 5.24 5.43 -3.23
CA HIS A 51 6.31 4.90 -4.07
C HIS A 51 7.37 4.21 -3.22
N LEU A 52 7.93 3.10 -3.74
CA LEU A 52 9.01 2.37 -3.10
C LEU A 52 10.18 2.27 -4.08
N ASP A 53 11.34 2.74 -3.64
CA ASP A 53 12.62 2.49 -4.29
C ASP A 53 13.55 1.79 -3.29
N LEU A 54 13.66 0.47 -3.45
CA LEU A 54 14.50 -0.38 -2.59
C LEU A 54 16.01 -0.13 -2.78
N ALA A 55 16.43 0.58 -3.83
CA ALA A 55 17.82 1.02 -3.95
C ALA A 55 18.14 2.20 -3.02
N ILE A 56 17.10 2.93 -2.56
CA ILE A 56 17.23 4.07 -1.65
C ILE A 56 16.86 3.70 -0.21
N SER A 57 15.71 3.04 -0.01
CA SER A 57 15.18 2.75 1.32
C SER A 57 14.21 1.57 1.32
N ASN A 58 14.08 0.90 2.46
CA ASN A 58 13.04 -0.09 2.71
C ASN A 58 11.69 0.53 3.14
N GLN A 59 11.61 1.85 3.25
CA GLN A 59 10.40 2.58 3.60
C GLN A 59 9.77 3.26 2.38
N PRO A 60 8.47 3.03 2.11
CA PRO A 60 7.77 3.74 1.05
C PRO A 60 7.64 5.23 1.36
N VAL A 61 7.68 6.05 0.30
CA VAL A 61 7.46 7.49 0.35
C VAL A 61 6.04 7.79 -0.10
N CYS A 62 5.27 8.47 0.76
CA CYS A 62 3.91 8.92 0.50
C CYS A 62 3.86 10.45 0.52
N ALA A 63 3.01 11.09 -0.30
CA ALA A 63 3.01 12.55 -0.42
C ALA A 63 2.61 13.25 0.89
N SER A 64 1.71 12.64 1.66
CA SER A 64 1.31 13.14 2.97
C SER A 64 2.28 12.73 4.09
N GLY A 65 3.26 11.87 3.81
CA GLY A 65 4.11 11.22 4.80
C GLY A 65 3.59 9.85 5.23
N LEU A 66 4.51 8.90 5.43
CA LEU A 66 4.19 7.51 5.76
C LEU A 66 3.61 7.40 7.18
N GLY A 67 2.55 6.60 7.35
CA GLY A 67 2.02 6.25 8.67
C GLY A 67 1.14 7.33 9.30
N ILE A 68 0.59 8.25 8.51
CA ILE A 68 -0.39 9.21 8.98
C ILE A 68 -1.63 8.50 9.53
N ALA A 69 -2.10 8.95 10.69
CA ALA A 69 -3.28 8.42 11.37
C ALA A 69 -4.54 9.31 11.18
N ALA A 70 -4.63 10.03 10.07
CA ALA A 70 -5.81 10.83 9.72
C ALA A 70 -7.05 9.94 9.60
N VAL A 71 -8.21 10.42 10.02
CA VAL A 71 -9.46 9.64 9.94
C VAL A 71 -9.87 9.50 8.48
N LEU A 72 -10.02 8.26 8.01
CA LEU A 72 -10.54 7.95 6.69
C LEU A 72 -12.06 7.94 6.74
N ASN A 73 -12.70 8.97 6.20
CA ASN A 73 -14.16 9.01 5.98
C ASN A 73 -14.53 8.36 4.64
N GLY A 74 -13.94 7.21 4.33
CA GLY A 74 -14.18 6.49 3.07
C GLY A 74 -15.53 5.76 3.11
N ASN A 75 -16.41 6.05 2.14
CA ASN A 75 -17.62 5.26 1.93
C ASN A 75 -17.23 3.92 1.30
N VAL A 76 -17.56 2.80 1.93
CA VAL A 76 -17.46 1.47 1.30
C VAL A 76 -18.58 1.35 0.28
N VAL A 77 -18.23 1.39 -1.01
CA VAL A 77 -19.21 1.24 -2.11
C VAL A 77 -19.00 -0.12 -2.76
N ASN A 78 -19.96 -1.03 -2.60
CA ASN A 78 -19.95 -2.30 -3.33
C ASN A 78 -20.47 -2.02 -4.75
N LYS A 79 -19.59 -2.00 -5.74
CA LYS A 79 -19.99 -1.90 -7.15
C LYS A 79 -20.17 -3.32 -7.68
N TYR A 80 -21.43 -3.75 -7.78
CA TYR A 80 -21.82 -4.99 -8.48
C TYR A 80 -21.76 -4.79 -9.99
#